data_AF-A0A6U6DCS9-F1
#
_entry.id   AF-A0A6U6DCS9-F1
#
_cell.length_a   1.000
_cell.length_b   1.000
_cell.length_c   1.000
_cell.angle_alpha   90.00
_cell.angle_beta   90.00
_cell.angle_gamma   90.00
#
_symmetry.space_group_name_H-M   'P 1'
#
loop_
_entity.id
_entity.type
_entity.pdbx_description
1 polymer ?
#
loop_
_entity_poly.entity_id
_entity_poly.type
_entity_poly.pdbx_seq_one_letter_code
_entity_poly.pdbx_strand_id
1 'polypeptide(L)'
;MPCHGIDLRRDGSLNAHVDSVRYSGGMVAGLSLMSGGIMRLRPAPPGEIARSACENGEGGVTGEYSSASRAIDGDEGKEGGGEKEEEQPYLEGYVDLYLPPLSLYVLSEVARYRYTHELLPSGAVFRNPDGTETAI
;
A
#
# COMPACT_ATOMS: atom_id res chain seq x y z
N MET A 1 -9.01 -13.54 -11.98
CA MET A 1 -8.01 -14.40 -12.63
C MET A 1 -7.85 -15.70 -11.83
N PRO A 2 -7.38 -16.81 -12.42
CA PRO A 2 -6.84 -17.91 -11.63
C PRO A 2 -5.67 -17.40 -10.76
N CYS A 3 -5.45 -18.04 -9.61
CA CYS A 3 -4.27 -17.76 -8.80
C CYS A 3 -3.00 -18.06 -9.62
N HIS A 4 -1.95 -17.28 -9.39
CA HIS A 4 -0.64 -17.53 -9.96
C HIS A 4 0.38 -17.68 -8.84
N GLY A 5 1.41 -18.48 -9.08
CA GLY A 5 2.51 -18.68 -8.15
C GLY A 5 3.70 -17.82 -8.55
N ILE A 6 4.38 -17.26 -7.55
CA ILE A 6 5.65 -16.56 -7.73
C ILE A 6 6.68 -17.37 -6.95
N ASP A 7 7.62 -17.97 -7.68
CA ASP A 7 8.80 -18.60 -7.10
C ASP A 7 10.01 -17.70 -7.38
N LEU A 8 10.57 -17.13 -6.31
CA LEU A 8 11.69 -16.22 -6.40
C LEU A 8 12.98 -16.98 -6.17
N ARG A 9 13.95 -16.77 -7.06
CA ARG A 9 15.33 -17.17 -6.78
C ARG A 9 15.84 -16.44 -5.55
N ARG A 10 16.89 -16.97 -4.92
CA ARG A 10 17.57 -16.32 -3.78
C ARG A 10 18.02 -14.88 -4.09
N ASP A 11 18.42 -14.63 -5.33
CA ASP A 11 18.81 -13.31 -5.86
C ASP A 11 17.68 -12.63 -6.67
N GLY A 12 16.50 -13.24 -6.72
CA GLY A 12 15.34 -12.72 -7.39
C GLY A 12 14.65 -11.62 -6.57
N SER A 13 14.00 -10.70 -7.27
CA SER A 13 13.18 -9.66 -6.67
C SER A 13 11.84 -9.57 -7.38
N LEU A 14 10.82 -9.13 -6.65
CA LEU A 14 9.58 -8.64 -7.23
C LEU A 14 9.59 -7.12 -7.05
N ASN A 15 9.84 -6.40 -8.13
CA ASN A 15 10.01 -4.95 -8.08
C ASN A 15 8.71 -4.23 -7.70
N ALA A 16 8.84 -2.99 -7.23
CA ALA A 16 7.72 -2.15 -6.83
C ALA A 16 6.72 -2.00 -7.98
N HIS A 17 5.45 -2.32 -7.70
CA HIS A 17 4.36 -2.15 -8.66
C HIS A 17 3.00 -2.04 -7.95
N VAL A 18 2.01 -1.52 -8.68
CA VAL A 18 0.59 -1.63 -8.34
C VAL A 18 -0.02 -2.72 -9.21
N ASP A 19 -0.76 -3.65 -8.61
CA ASP A 19 -1.48 -4.68 -9.37
C ASP A 19 -2.54 -4.05 -10.28
N SER A 20 -2.69 -4.61 -11.49
CA SER A 20 -3.67 -4.10 -12.44
C SER A 20 -5.09 -4.29 -11.93
N VAL A 21 -5.81 -3.18 -11.71
CA VAL A 21 -7.19 -3.23 -11.19
C VAL A 21 -8.13 -4.03 -12.09
N ARG A 22 -7.95 -3.89 -13.41
CA ARG A 22 -8.72 -4.63 -14.41
C ARG A 22 -8.67 -6.15 -14.20
N TYR A 23 -7.55 -6.68 -13.69
CA TYR A 23 -7.33 -8.11 -13.55
C TYR A 23 -7.45 -8.63 -12.12
N SER A 24 -7.19 -7.80 -11.10
CA SER A 24 -7.19 -8.20 -9.69
C SER A 24 -8.43 -7.77 -8.89
N GLY A 25 -9.36 -6.98 -9.44
CA GLY A 25 -10.66 -6.73 -8.81
C GLY A 25 -10.62 -5.64 -7.74
N GLY A 26 -11.13 -5.89 -6.53
CA GLY A 26 -11.13 -4.93 -5.40
C GLY A 26 -10.10 -5.24 -4.30
N MET A 27 -9.63 -6.48 -4.25
CA MET A 27 -8.73 -7.00 -3.23
C MET A 27 -7.65 -7.88 -3.87
N VAL A 28 -6.45 -7.82 -3.33
CA VAL A 28 -5.36 -8.74 -3.65
C VAL A 28 -5.02 -9.53 -2.40
N ALA A 29 -5.00 -10.85 -2.49
CA ALA A 29 -4.60 -11.72 -1.41
C ALA A 29 -3.42 -12.58 -1.86
N GLY A 30 -2.38 -12.66 -1.04
CA GLY A 30 -1.20 -13.48 -1.28
C GLY A 30 -0.92 -14.41 -0.11
N LEU A 31 -0.50 -15.64 -0.45
CA LEU A 31 -0.08 -16.64 0.52
C LEU A 31 1.44 -16.78 0.49
N SER A 32 2.09 -16.59 1.64
CA SER A 32 3.49 -16.94 1.82
C SER A 32 3.57 -18.39 2.27
N LEU A 33 4.27 -19.25 1.51
CA LEU A 33 4.27 -20.70 1.75
C LEU A 33 5.53 -21.16 2.49
N MET A 34 6.64 -21.31 1.76
CA MET A 34 7.83 -22.05 2.23
C MET A 34 8.84 -21.18 2.98
N SER A 35 9.06 -19.94 2.54
CA SER A 35 9.99 -19.00 3.15
C SER A 35 9.27 -17.72 3.58
N GLY A 36 9.79 -17.06 4.61
CA GLY A 36 9.33 -15.73 4.97
C GLY A 36 9.76 -14.72 3.92
N GLY A 37 9.11 -13.56 3.91
CA GLY A 37 9.44 -12.44 3.04
C GLY A 37 9.26 -11.11 3.74
N ILE A 38 9.82 -10.06 3.16
CA ILE A 38 9.51 -8.68 3.53
C ILE A 38 8.86 -8.05 2.32
N MET A 39 7.60 -7.65 2.49
CA MET A 39 6.91 -6.81 1.53
C MET A 39 7.09 -5.36 1.92
N ARG A 40 7.61 -4.54 1.01
CA ARG A 40 7.70 -3.11 1.22
C ARG A 40 6.57 -2.41 0.49
N LEU A 41 5.82 -1.60 1.23
CA LEU A 41 4.82 -0.68 0.68
C LEU A 41 5.41 0.71 0.57
N ARG A 42 5.32 1.33 -0.61
CA ARG A 42 5.69 2.73 -0.84
C ARG A 42 4.56 3.46 -1.53
N PRO A 43 4.29 4.73 -1.21
CA PRO A 43 3.30 5.51 -1.94
C PRO A 43 3.54 5.46 -3.44
N ALA A 44 2.48 5.16 -4.19
CA ALA A 44 2.56 5.06 -5.63
C ALA A 44 2.78 6.45 -6.25
N PRO A 45 3.63 6.58 -7.28
CA PRO A 45 3.76 7.84 -7.98
C PRO A 45 2.41 8.23 -8.60
N PRO A 46 2.12 9.53 -8.82
CA PRO A 46 0.81 9.99 -9.29
C PRO A 46 0.30 9.31 -10.58
N GLY A 47 1.21 8.85 -11.44
CA GLY A 47 0.89 8.12 -12.68
C GLY A 47 0.51 6.64 -12.49
N GLU A 48 0.80 6.06 -11.33
CA GLU A 48 0.55 4.64 -11.01
C GLU A 48 -0.55 4.43 -9.98
N ILE A 49 -1.07 5.52 -9.39
CA ILE A 49 -2.25 5.44 -8.53
C ILE A 49 -3.41 4.87 -9.36
N ALA A 50 -3.93 3.74 -8.90
CA ALA A 50 -5.01 3.06 -9.56
C ALA A 50 -6.33 3.84 -9.36
N ARG A 51 -6.70 4.65 -10.35
CA ARG A 51 -7.85 5.58 -10.29
C ARG A 51 -9.22 4.90 -10.22
N SER A 52 -9.32 3.61 -10.56
CA SER A 52 -10.60 3.00 -10.94
C SER A 52 -11.47 2.46 -9.80
N ALA A 53 -11.18 2.74 -8.53
CA ALA A 53 -11.98 2.23 -7.40
C ALA A 53 -12.67 3.29 -6.55
N CYS A 54 -12.26 4.55 -6.66
CA CYS A 54 -12.86 5.64 -5.90
C CYS A 54 -14.14 6.20 -6.57
N GLU A 55 -14.36 5.92 -7.86
CA GLU A 55 -15.38 6.64 -8.66
C GLU A 55 -16.71 5.91 -8.84
N ASN A 56 -16.82 4.64 -8.42
CA ASN A 56 -18.09 3.90 -8.51
C ASN A 56 -18.65 3.67 -7.11
N GLY A 57 -19.39 4.67 -6.63
CA GLY A 57 -20.04 4.64 -5.33
C GLY A 57 -21.04 3.48 -5.20
N GLU A 58 -20.87 2.71 -4.12
CA GLU A 58 -21.91 2.08 -3.30
C GLU A 58 -21.19 1.46 -2.09
N GLY A 59 -20.96 2.28 -1.04
CA GLY A 59 -20.28 1.85 0.18
C GLY A 59 -19.30 2.88 0.74
N GLY A 60 -19.71 4.15 0.84
CA GLY A 60 -18.90 5.18 1.46
C GLY A 60 -18.71 4.90 2.96
N VAL A 61 -17.53 4.40 3.33
CA VAL A 61 -16.96 4.71 4.64
C VAL A 61 -16.15 5.96 4.44
N THR A 62 -16.73 7.11 4.75
CA THR A 62 -15.99 8.34 5.03
C THR A 62 -15.18 8.10 6.31
N GLY A 63 -14.07 7.38 6.17
CA GLY A 63 -13.12 7.18 7.24
C GLY A 63 -12.29 8.45 7.37
N GLU A 64 -12.71 9.34 8.28
CA GLU A 64 -11.83 10.34 8.85
C GLU A 64 -10.61 9.62 9.47
N TYR A 65 -9.52 9.47 8.72
CA TYR A 65 -8.21 9.34 9.34
C TYR A 65 -7.77 10.76 9.69
N SER A 66 -8.35 11.27 10.78
CA SER A 66 -7.86 12.46 11.46
C SER A 66 -6.41 12.17 11.87
N SER A 67 -5.45 12.63 11.06
CA SER A 67 -4.13 12.95 11.57
C SER A 67 -4.32 14.00 12.65
N ALA A 68 -4.16 13.61 13.90
CA ALA A 68 -4.25 14.51 15.03
C ALA A 68 -3.23 15.64 14.87
N SER A 69 -3.71 16.82 14.48
CA SER A 69 -3.01 18.09 14.61
C SER A 69 -4.03 19.14 15.05
N ARG A 70 -3.97 19.49 16.34
CA ARG A 70 -4.81 20.51 16.98
C ARG A 70 -4.42 21.91 16.48
N ALA A 71 -5.39 22.72 16.06
CA ALA A 71 -5.42 24.19 16.15
C ALA A 71 -6.86 24.64 15.83
N ILE A 72 -7.65 25.08 16.83
CA ILE A 72 -7.90 26.48 17.25
C ILE A 72 -8.69 27.31 16.20
N ASP A 73 -9.94 27.58 16.58
CA ASP A 73 -10.87 28.70 16.30
C ASP A 73 -11.12 29.25 14.87
N GLY A 74 -12.41 29.26 14.51
CA GLY A 74 -13.13 30.47 14.09
C GLY A 74 -13.11 30.86 12.60
N ASP A 75 -14.21 30.57 11.91
CA ASP A 75 -14.58 30.93 10.53
C ASP A 75 -15.14 32.37 10.39
N GLU A 76 -14.86 33.03 9.27
CA GLU A 76 -15.89 33.63 8.39
C GLU A 76 -15.28 34.01 7.03
N GLY A 77 -15.73 33.37 5.94
CA GLY A 77 -15.97 34.06 4.66
C GLY A 77 -15.37 33.52 3.34
N LYS A 78 -16.19 32.73 2.62
CA LYS A 78 -16.65 32.91 1.22
C LYS A 78 -15.76 32.59 -0.03
N GLU A 79 -16.29 31.62 -0.79
CA GLU A 79 -16.37 31.39 -2.27
C GLU A 79 -15.14 31.43 -3.20
N GLY A 80 -14.95 30.29 -3.89
CA GLY A 80 -15.05 30.23 -5.36
C GLY A 80 -13.74 30.15 -6.15
N GLY A 81 -13.53 29.02 -6.85
CA GLY A 81 -12.75 29.01 -8.10
C GLY A 81 -11.76 27.87 -8.27
N GLY A 82 -12.09 26.96 -9.20
CA GLY A 82 -11.19 26.00 -9.83
C GLY A 82 -10.70 24.89 -8.89
N GLU A 83 -11.14 23.66 -9.13
CA GLU A 83 -10.50 22.47 -8.56
C GLU A 83 -9.07 22.40 -9.12
N LYS A 84 -8.15 23.12 -8.47
CA LYS A 84 -6.74 22.82 -8.57
C LYS A 84 -6.60 21.43 -7.97
N GLU A 85 -6.21 20.46 -8.77
CA GLU A 85 -5.75 19.17 -8.27
C GLU A 85 -4.74 19.47 -7.18
N GLU A 86 -5.15 19.31 -5.91
CA GLU A 86 -4.29 19.54 -4.78
C GLU A 86 -3.12 18.57 -4.95
N GLU A 87 -1.94 19.11 -5.17
CA GLU A 87 -0.70 18.36 -5.29
C GLU A 87 -0.46 17.72 -3.91
N GLN A 88 -1.06 16.55 -3.68
CA GLN A 88 -1.01 15.88 -2.40
C GLN A 88 0.46 15.60 -2.09
N PRO A 89 1.01 16.11 -0.96
CA PRO A 89 2.38 15.86 -0.59
C PRO A 89 2.54 14.35 -0.54
N TYR A 90 3.33 13.80 -1.47
CA TYR A 90 3.61 12.38 -1.49
C TYR A 90 4.16 12.04 -0.10
N LEU A 91 3.51 11.09 0.58
CA LEU A 91 4.00 10.64 1.87
C LEU A 91 5.43 10.11 1.65
N GLU A 92 6.43 10.82 2.15
CA GLU A 92 7.82 10.36 2.04
C GLU A 92 7.99 9.18 3.00
N GLY A 93 8.45 8.03 2.48
CA GLY A 93 8.76 6.86 3.29
C GLY A 93 8.20 5.54 2.75
N TYR A 94 8.34 4.50 3.57
CA TYR A 94 7.86 3.16 3.27
C TYR A 94 7.46 2.43 4.56
N VAL A 95 6.67 1.38 4.41
CA VAL A 95 6.34 0.43 5.47
C VAL A 95 6.81 -0.94 5.05
N ASP A 96 7.61 -1.60 5.89
CA ASP A 96 7.96 -3.00 5.70
C ASP A 96 6.96 -3.87 6.46
N LEU A 97 6.46 -4.90 5.79
CA LEU A 97 5.60 -5.94 6.34
C LEU A 97 6.40 -7.23 6.36
N TYR A 98 6.61 -7.79 7.56
CA TYR A 98 7.10 -9.16 7.67
C TYR A 98 5.98 -10.13 7.28
N LEU A 99 6.28 -11.02 6.35
CA LEU A 99 5.40 -12.07 5.87
C LEU A 99 5.97 -13.42 6.32
N PRO A 100 5.55 -13.97 7.48
CA PRO A 100 6.02 -15.28 7.93
C PRO A 100 5.68 -16.39 6.93
N PRO A 101 6.41 -17.52 6.94
CA PRO A 101 5.95 -18.74 6.27
C PRO A 101 4.53 -19.10 6.74
N LEU A 102 3.72 -19.62 5.82
CA LEU A 102 2.32 -20.01 6.05
C LEU A 102 1.40 -18.85 6.50
N SER A 103 1.71 -17.63 6.07
CA SER A 103 0.86 -16.45 6.32
C SER A 103 0.04 -16.04 5.10
N LEU A 104 -1.10 -15.41 5.36
CA LEU A 104 -1.96 -14.75 4.38
C LEU A 104 -1.86 -13.24 4.59
N TYR A 105 -1.59 -12.49 3.52
CA TYR A 105 -1.76 -11.04 3.52
C TYR A 105 -2.87 -10.65 2.54
N VAL A 106 -3.59 -9.58 2.87
CA VAL A 106 -4.67 -9.02 2.04
C VAL A 106 -4.43 -7.52 1.90
N LEU A 107 -4.32 -7.06 0.66
CA LEU A 107 -4.29 -5.66 0.30
C LEU A 107 -5.67 -5.26 -0.25
N SER A 108 -6.29 -4.28 0.40
CA SER A 108 -7.58 -3.70 0.01
C SER A 108 -7.52 -2.18 0.10
N GLU A 109 -8.47 -1.52 -0.57
CA GLU A 109 -8.63 -0.07 -0.49
C GLU A 109 -7.32 0.70 -0.74
N VAL A 110 -7.03 1.68 0.12
CA VAL A 110 -5.86 2.57 0.01
C VAL A 110 -4.55 1.81 -0.18
N ALA A 111 -4.30 0.74 0.59
CA ALA A 111 -3.07 -0.04 0.49
C ALA A 111 -2.91 -0.72 -0.88
N ARG A 112 -4.02 -1.08 -1.52
CA ARG A 112 -4.01 -1.68 -2.86
C ARG A 112 -3.85 -0.64 -3.97
N TYR A 113 -4.52 0.51 -3.85
CA TYR A 113 -4.63 1.46 -4.96
C TYR A 113 -3.59 2.57 -4.95
N ARG A 114 -3.10 2.93 -3.76
CA ARG A 114 -2.26 4.11 -3.55
C ARG A 114 -0.83 3.79 -3.14
N TYR A 115 -0.48 2.50 -3.05
CA TYR A 115 0.85 2.03 -2.70
C TYR A 115 1.33 1.01 -3.72
N THR A 116 2.58 1.18 -4.14
CA THR A 116 3.34 0.09 -4.76
C THR A 116 3.72 -0.93 -3.69
N HIS A 117 3.86 -2.18 -4.11
CA HIS A 117 4.40 -3.25 -3.28
C HIS A 117 5.55 -3.94 -3.99
N GLU A 118 6.59 -4.29 -3.23
CA GLU A 118 7.75 -5.07 -3.68
C GLU A 118 8.07 -6.17 -2.67
N LEU A 119 8.56 -7.31 -3.14
CA LEU A 119 9.20 -8.30 -2.26
C LEU A 119 10.71 -8.08 -2.30
N LEU A 120 11.28 -7.78 -1.14
CA LEU A 120 12.71 -7.55 -1.03
C LEU A 120 13.49 -8.86 -1.28
N PRO A 121 14.72 -8.79 -1.82
CA PRO A 121 15.56 -9.96 -2.05
C PRO A 121 15.83 -10.76 -0.76
N SER A 122 16.15 -12.05 -0.92
CA SER A 122 16.59 -12.87 0.21
C SER A 122 17.85 -12.29 0.87
N GLY A 123 17.91 -12.31 2.19
CA GLY A 123 18.95 -11.66 3.01
C GLY A 123 18.59 -10.25 3.48
N ALA A 124 17.44 -9.70 3.09
CA ALA A 124 16.89 -8.52 3.73
C ALA A 124 16.59 -8.80 5.22
N VAL A 125 16.64 -7.75 6.04
CA VAL A 125 16.45 -7.87 7.49
C VAL A 125 15.23 -7.04 7.89
N PHE A 126 14.27 -7.70 8.53
CA PHE A 126 13.11 -7.04 9.10
C PHE A 126 13.45 -6.56 10.51
N ARG A 127 13.17 -5.28 10.80
CA ARG A 127 13.35 -4.73 12.13
C ARG A 127 12.03 -4.81 12.90
N ASN A 128 12.04 -5.58 13.98
CA ASN A 128 10.90 -5.74 14.85
C ASN A 128 10.69 -4.49 15.72
N PRO A 129 9.45 -4.25 16.19
CA PRO A 129 9.15 -3.11 17.07
C PRO A 129 9.93 -3.11 18.38
N ASP A 130 10.37 -4.28 18.86
CA ASP A 130 11.19 -4.43 20.07
C ASP A 130 12.70 -4.18 19.83
N GLY A 131 13.07 -3.80 18.61
CA GLY A 131 14.46 -3.54 18.21
C GLY A 131 15.25 -4.79 17.80
N THR A 132 14.64 -5.98 17.85
CA THR A 132 15.26 -7.20 17.32
C THR A 132 15.18 -7.25 15.80
N GLU A 133 15.96 -8.14 15.19
CA GLU A 133 16.02 -8.30 13.75
C GLU A 133 15.64 -9.73 13.33
N THR A 134 14.82 -9.85 12.29
CA THR A 134 14.45 -11.12 11.65
C THR A 134 15.06 -11.15 10.26
N ALA A 135 16.04 -12.04 10.07
CA ALA A 135 16.60 -12.33 8.75
C ALA A 135 15.68 -13.29 8.00
N ILE A 136 15.49 -13.03 6.70
CA ILE A 136 14.73 -13.87 5.76
C ILE A 136 15.60 -14.44 4.65
#